data_AF-A0AAU0V364-F1
#
_entry.id   AF-A0AAU0V364-F1
#
_cell.length_a   1.000
_cell.length_b   1.000
_cell.length_c   1.000
_cell.angle_alpha   90.00
_cell.angle_beta   90.00
_cell.angle_gamma   90.00
#
_symmetry.space_group_name_H-M   'P 1'
#
loop_
_entity.id
_entity.type
_entity.pdbx_description
1 polymer ?
#
loop_
_entity_poly.entity_id
_entity_poly.type
_entity_poly.pdbx_seq_one_letter_code
_entity_poly.pdbx_strand_id
1 'polypeptide(L)'
;MTAAPRPISLSTVIMAHPRRQAAAERLSAAHPELAAVVVTDPEPDGPSSALRTARLAWQTVAPSATHHLVIQDDAILAPGFAERVGALVAARPDAAISLFAEWGSRTANAVRAAALLGHDWAPVVDDYLPSVALVLPASRARSFAEYAAANTVADATDDVTLLDHLTDIEKLTPVVQPVDHANPPSLVGNDVMGPRNSANYGPLGAGASVGSGSSTLPTPSAVPYFCWWEQLAVVYTRDDSAPDGWRRGPAEETLLERGIGREETVGPLREALDVLPHRSLVHDRVSDVLLAEVWTTAFTLGAVLHDLGGAVDPGRPPARSALATLAPGALRRVVPVQWLPAVGELLAPLVATAVLRGSEAAGKAAS
;
A
#
# COMPACT_ATOMS: atom_id res chain seq x y z
N MET A 1 16.24 21.66 -28.20
CA MET A 1 17.31 21.28 -27.27
C MET A 1 16.65 20.80 -25.99
N THR A 2 16.47 19.49 -25.84
CA THR A 2 16.05 18.91 -24.55
C THR A 2 17.21 19.09 -23.58
N ALA A 3 17.00 19.86 -22.52
CA ALA A 3 18.01 20.01 -21.48
C ALA A 3 18.34 18.61 -20.93
N ALA A 4 19.62 18.30 -20.75
CA ALA A 4 20.02 17.09 -20.05
C ALA A 4 19.32 17.06 -18.68
N PRO A 5 18.79 15.90 -18.23
CA PRO A 5 18.09 15.83 -16.96
C PRO A 5 19.02 16.34 -15.86
N ARG A 6 18.52 17.27 -15.04
CA ARG A 6 19.29 17.76 -13.89
C ARG A 6 19.62 16.57 -12.98
N PRO A 7 20.84 16.49 -12.44
CA PRO A 7 21.18 15.47 -11.45
C PRO A 7 20.18 15.51 -10.29
N ILE A 8 19.66 14.34 -9.91
CA ILE A 8 18.76 14.23 -8.75
C ILE A 8 19.57 14.50 -7.50
N SER A 9 19.11 15.48 -6.71
CA SER A 9 19.59 15.75 -5.35
C SER A 9 18.45 15.50 -4.38
N LEU A 10 18.65 14.56 -3.46
CA LEU A 10 17.65 14.16 -2.45
C LEU A 10 17.98 14.80 -1.10
N SER A 11 16.99 15.45 -0.48
CA SER A 11 17.04 15.86 0.93
C SER A 11 16.28 14.82 1.75
N THR A 12 16.86 14.29 2.82
CA THR A 12 16.23 13.22 3.62
C THR A 12 15.99 13.64 5.06
N VAL A 13 14.79 13.36 5.57
CA VAL A 13 14.43 13.52 6.98
C VAL A 13 13.90 12.20 7.53
N ILE A 14 14.28 11.89 8.78
CA ILE A 14 13.60 10.89 9.59
C ILE A 14 12.71 11.63 10.59
N MET A 15 11.40 11.48 10.44
CA MET A 15 10.38 12.02 11.33
C MET A 15 10.16 11.08 12.51
N ALA A 16 10.26 11.60 13.72
CA ALA A 16 10.15 10.79 14.94
C ALA A 16 9.40 11.52 16.05
N HIS A 17 8.79 10.77 16.96
CA HIS A 17 8.44 11.33 18.28
C HIS A 17 9.66 11.27 19.20
N PRO A 18 9.89 12.23 20.13
CA PRO A 18 11.04 12.19 21.04
C PRO A 18 11.21 10.87 21.81
N ARG A 19 10.11 10.21 22.20
CA ARG A 19 10.13 8.87 22.83
C ARG A 19 10.75 7.77 21.95
N ARG A 20 10.86 7.99 20.64
CA ARG A 20 11.43 7.07 19.65
C ARG A 20 12.72 7.62 19.03
N GLN A 21 13.33 8.66 19.60
CA GLN A 21 14.59 9.25 19.14
C GLN A 21 15.68 8.20 18.89
N ALA A 22 15.86 7.27 19.83
CA ALA A 22 16.87 6.21 19.68
C ALA A 22 16.61 5.27 18.49
N ALA A 23 15.35 5.06 18.10
CA ALA A 23 15.01 4.29 16.90
C ALA A 23 15.37 5.08 15.63
N ALA A 24 15.01 6.36 15.58
CA ALA A 24 15.35 7.25 14.47
C ALA A 24 16.87 7.41 14.28
N GLU A 25 17.63 7.54 15.37
CA GLU A 25 19.10 7.62 15.33
C GLU A 25 19.73 6.31 14.82
N ARG A 26 19.22 5.15 15.24
CA ARG A 26 19.66 3.86 14.71
C ARG A 26 19.36 3.73 13.22
N LEU A 27 18.19 4.16 12.79
CA LEU A 27 17.80 4.17 11.38
C LEU A 27 18.73 5.07 10.57
N SER A 28 19.02 6.29 11.04
CA SER A 28 19.98 7.21 10.41
C SER A 28 21.39 6.61 10.33
N ALA A 29 21.88 6.04 11.43
CA ALA A 29 23.21 5.45 11.51
C ALA A 29 23.38 4.19 10.64
N ALA A 30 22.31 3.44 10.41
CA ALA A 30 22.31 2.28 9.51
C ALA A 30 22.34 2.68 8.02
N HIS A 31 21.97 3.93 7.71
CA HIS A 31 21.86 4.44 6.34
C HIS A 31 22.59 5.79 6.16
N PRO A 32 23.92 5.84 6.41
CA PRO A 32 24.70 7.08 6.32
C PRO A 32 24.66 7.71 4.93
N GLU A 33 24.44 6.91 3.88
CA GLU A 33 24.30 7.36 2.49
C GLU A 33 23.11 8.30 2.27
N LEU A 34 22.10 8.27 3.15
CA LEU A 34 20.94 9.15 3.08
C LEU A 34 21.21 10.54 3.67
N ALA A 35 22.28 10.69 4.46
CA ALA A 35 22.59 11.89 5.24
C ALA A 35 21.35 12.48 5.94
N ALA A 36 20.53 11.60 6.53
CA ALA A 36 19.21 11.95 7.02
C ALA A 36 19.27 12.82 8.30
N VAL A 37 18.49 13.89 8.31
CA VAL A 37 18.27 14.73 9.49
C VAL A 37 17.11 14.16 10.29
N VAL A 38 17.30 13.95 11.60
CA VAL A 38 16.20 13.54 12.49
C VAL A 38 15.41 14.79 12.90
N VAL A 39 14.10 14.79 12.66
CA VAL A 39 13.16 15.84 13.07
C VAL A 39 12.18 15.27 14.07
N THR A 40 12.06 15.92 15.21
CA THR A 40 11.18 15.49 16.29
C THR A 40 10.04 16.45 16.56
N ASP A 41 8.99 15.93 17.20
CA ASP A 41 7.89 16.74 17.72
C ASP A 41 8.41 17.88 18.62
N PRO A 42 8.11 19.16 18.31
CA PRO A 42 8.56 20.29 19.11
C PRO A 42 7.77 20.46 20.42
N GLU A 43 6.61 19.80 20.56
CA GLU A 43 5.74 19.89 21.74
C GLU A 43 5.31 18.48 22.20
N PRO A 44 6.25 17.61 22.62
CA PRO A 44 5.98 16.19 22.87
C PRO A 44 5.12 15.92 24.13
N ASP A 45 5.04 16.89 25.04
CA ASP A 45 4.21 16.80 26.24
C ASP A 45 2.80 17.38 26.02
N GLY A 46 2.54 17.97 24.85
CA GLY A 46 1.23 18.47 24.44
C GLY A 46 0.31 17.36 23.92
N PRO A 47 -0.89 17.70 23.44
CA PRO A 47 -1.76 16.76 22.75
C PRO A 47 -1.03 16.10 21.57
N SER A 48 -1.26 14.79 21.39
CA SER A 48 -0.66 14.02 20.31
C SER A 48 -1.05 14.60 18.96
N SER A 49 -0.05 14.93 18.14
CA SER A 49 -0.26 15.47 16.79
C SER A 49 0.84 14.99 15.85
N ALA A 50 0.50 14.04 14.98
CA ALA A 50 1.40 13.62 13.90
C ALA A 50 1.68 14.78 12.93
N LEU A 51 0.66 15.59 12.65
CA LEU A 51 0.73 16.70 11.70
C LEU A 51 1.71 17.81 12.12
N ARG A 52 1.85 18.09 13.42
CA ARG A 52 2.82 19.08 13.92
C ARG A 52 4.25 18.70 13.54
N THR A 53 4.62 17.44 13.76
CA THR A 53 5.95 16.92 13.40
C THR A 53 6.11 16.83 11.89
N ALA A 54 5.07 16.38 11.18
CA ALA A 54 5.09 16.28 9.72
C ALA A 54 5.34 17.64 9.06
N ARG A 55 4.69 18.71 9.53
CA ARG A 55 4.92 20.08 9.02
C ARG A 55 6.39 20.49 9.10
N LEU A 56 7.05 20.21 10.23
CA LEU A 56 8.49 20.49 10.38
C LEU A 56 9.33 19.61 9.45
N ALA A 57 9.03 18.32 9.36
CA ALA A 57 9.75 17.39 8.50
C ALA A 57 9.71 17.87 7.05
N TRP A 58 8.51 18.15 6.51
CA TRP A 58 8.31 18.62 5.15
C TRP A 58 8.87 20.03 4.87
N GLN A 59 9.08 20.86 5.89
CA GLN A 59 9.75 22.18 5.76
C GLN A 59 11.27 22.08 5.72
N THR A 60 11.86 20.98 6.21
CA THR A 60 13.32 20.82 6.39
C THR A 60 14.01 20.42 5.06
N VAL A 61 13.51 20.93 3.93
CA VAL A 61 14.04 20.65 2.61
C VAL A 61 15.33 21.42 2.38
N ALA A 62 16.45 20.70 2.17
CA ALA A 62 17.75 21.31 1.86
C ALA A 62 17.64 22.28 0.65
N PRO A 63 18.24 23.49 0.69
CA PRO A 63 18.02 24.53 -0.33
C PRO A 63 18.25 24.10 -1.79
N SER A 64 19.24 23.25 -2.05
CA SER A 64 19.60 22.77 -3.39
C SER A 64 18.92 21.46 -3.79
N ALA A 65 18.08 20.88 -2.93
CA ALA A 65 17.46 19.59 -3.22
C ALA A 65 16.40 19.72 -4.31
N THR A 66 16.36 18.71 -5.18
CA THR A 66 15.34 18.54 -6.22
C THR A 66 14.12 17.77 -5.69
N HIS A 67 14.35 16.86 -4.75
CA HIS A 67 13.35 15.99 -4.15
C HIS A 67 13.57 15.92 -2.65
N HIS A 68 12.51 15.64 -1.91
CA HIS A 68 12.53 15.49 -0.47
C HIS A 68 11.92 14.15 -0.08
N LEU A 69 12.67 13.37 0.69
CA LEU A 69 12.25 12.11 1.28
C LEU A 69 12.00 12.32 2.78
N VAL A 70 10.80 11.98 3.24
CA VAL A 70 10.48 11.84 4.66
C VAL A 70 10.27 10.37 4.97
N ILE A 71 10.90 9.87 6.03
CA ILE A 71 10.82 8.50 6.54
C ILE A 71 10.33 8.55 7.99
N GLN A 72 9.43 7.66 8.39
CA GLN A 72 9.00 7.51 9.79
C GLN A 72 10.01 6.66 10.58
N ASP A 73 10.07 6.89 11.89
CA ASP A 73 11.03 6.25 12.81
C ASP A 73 10.91 4.72 12.95
N ASP A 74 9.80 4.14 12.50
CA ASP A 74 9.51 2.70 12.52
C ASP A 74 9.53 2.05 11.12
N ALA A 75 10.14 2.72 10.14
CA ALA A 75 10.39 2.13 8.82
C ALA A 75 11.51 1.08 8.86
N ILE A 76 11.33 0.00 8.10
CA ILE A 76 12.36 -0.99 7.74
C ILE A 76 12.74 -0.76 6.29
N LEU A 77 13.98 -0.36 6.02
CA LEU A 77 14.45 -0.08 4.66
C LEU A 77 15.07 -1.33 4.03
N ALA A 78 14.76 -1.58 2.76
CA ALA A 78 15.36 -2.67 1.99
C ALA A 78 16.86 -2.43 1.71
N PRO A 79 17.66 -3.49 1.53
CA PRO A 79 19.02 -3.34 1.02
C PRO A 79 19.07 -2.55 -0.29
N GLY A 80 20.04 -1.64 -0.43
CA GLY A 80 20.15 -0.76 -1.60
C GLY A 80 19.11 0.36 -1.67
N PHE A 81 18.50 0.72 -0.53
CA PHE A 81 17.40 1.68 -0.44
C PHE A 81 17.69 3.01 -1.16
N ALA A 82 18.82 3.66 -0.89
CA ALA A 82 19.13 4.98 -1.44
C ALA A 82 19.25 4.98 -2.97
N GLU A 83 19.96 4.00 -3.53
CA GLU A 83 20.07 3.81 -4.98
C GLU A 83 18.69 3.60 -5.60
N ARG A 84 17.87 2.77 -4.97
CA ARG A 84 16.52 2.48 -5.43
C ARG A 84 15.60 3.70 -5.40
N VAL A 85 15.66 4.51 -4.35
CA VAL A 85 14.92 5.79 -4.30
C VAL A 85 15.37 6.70 -5.43
N GLY A 86 16.68 6.81 -5.67
CA GLY A 86 17.21 7.56 -6.82
C GLY A 86 16.65 7.10 -8.16
N ALA A 87 16.57 5.79 -8.39
CA ALA A 87 15.99 5.21 -9.60
C ALA A 87 14.48 5.46 -9.72
N LEU A 88 13.73 5.33 -8.63
CA LEU A 88 12.29 5.60 -8.58
C LEU A 88 11.98 7.07 -8.93
N VAL A 89 12.75 7.99 -8.33
CA VAL A 89 12.65 9.43 -8.61
C VAL A 89 13.02 9.74 -10.07
N ALA A 90 14.06 9.10 -10.60
CA ALA A 90 14.44 9.28 -12.01
C ALA A 90 13.35 8.83 -12.98
N ALA A 91 12.61 7.77 -12.64
CA ALA A 91 11.52 7.26 -13.45
C ALA A 91 10.25 8.13 -13.35
N ARG A 92 9.96 8.72 -12.19
CA ARG A 92 8.77 9.57 -11.96
C ARG A 92 9.11 10.86 -11.18
N PRO A 93 9.82 11.81 -11.80
CA PRO A 93 10.33 13.00 -11.11
C PRO A 93 9.24 13.98 -10.67
N ASP A 94 8.05 13.93 -11.28
CA ASP A 94 6.96 14.86 -10.98
C ASP A 94 5.90 14.27 -10.04
N ALA A 95 6.02 12.99 -9.66
CA ALA A 95 5.03 12.28 -8.86
C ALA A 95 5.32 12.36 -7.36
N ALA A 96 4.27 12.20 -6.56
CA ALA A 96 4.38 11.79 -5.16
C ALA A 96 4.59 10.27 -5.11
N ILE A 97 5.75 9.83 -4.64
CA ILE A 97 6.12 8.41 -4.62
C ILE A 97 6.05 7.89 -3.19
N SER A 98 4.97 7.18 -2.88
CA SER A 98 4.86 6.45 -1.62
C SER A 98 5.64 5.14 -1.72
N LEU A 99 6.63 4.97 -0.86
CA LEU A 99 7.54 3.82 -0.86
C LEU A 99 6.98 2.61 -0.08
N PHE A 100 5.74 2.72 0.39
CA PHE A 100 5.07 1.77 1.25
C PHE A 100 3.55 1.81 0.98
N ALA A 101 2.88 0.66 1.01
CA ALA A 101 1.43 0.58 1.09
C ALA A 101 1.10 -0.52 2.09
N GLU A 102 0.23 -0.21 3.03
CA GLU A 102 -0.16 -1.13 4.09
C GLU A 102 -0.91 -2.31 3.47
N TRP A 103 -0.50 -3.54 3.77
CA TRP A 103 -0.97 -4.78 3.14
C TRP A 103 -2.49 -5.03 3.16
N GLY A 104 -3.26 -4.33 3.98
CA GLY A 104 -4.72 -4.40 4.00
C GLY A 104 -5.40 -3.10 3.63
N SER A 105 -4.71 -2.15 2.98
CA SER A 105 -5.29 -0.93 2.42
C SER A 105 -5.93 -1.16 1.05
N ARG A 106 -6.63 -0.16 0.51
CA ARG A 106 -7.13 -0.20 -0.88
C ARG A 106 -5.96 -0.20 -1.86
N THR A 107 -4.94 0.62 -1.62
CA THR A 107 -3.72 0.68 -2.45
C THR A 107 -2.98 -0.66 -2.49
N ALA A 108 -3.01 -1.48 -1.43
CA ALA A 108 -2.42 -2.82 -1.51
C ALA A 108 -3.08 -3.72 -2.58
N ASN A 109 -4.39 -3.57 -2.81
CA ASN A 109 -5.06 -4.31 -3.87
C ASN A 109 -4.75 -3.74 -5.26
N ALA A 110 -4.50 -2.44 -5.38
CA ALA A 110 -3.93 -1.85 -6.60
C ALA A 110 -2.50 -2.36 -6.87
N VAL A 111 -1.66 -2.52 -5.83
CA VAL A 111 -0.32 -3.14 -5.94
C VAL A 111 -0.42 -4.58 -6.41
N ARG A 112 -1.34 -5.37 -5.86
CA ARG A 112 -1.58 -6.76 -6.30
C ARG A 112 -2.04 -6.82 -7.75
N ALA A 113 -2.97 -5.94 -8.14
CA ALA A 113 -3.45 -5.86 -9.52
C ALA A 113 -2.31 -5.52 -10.49
N ALA A 114 -1.52 -4.50 -10.16
CA ALA A 114 -0.35 -4.10 -10.94
C ALA A 114 0.66 -5.24 -11.07
N ALA A 115 0.97 -5.94 -9.98
CA ALA A 115 1.86 -7.10 -10.00
C ALA A 115 1.33 -8.25 -10.89
N LEU A 116 0.03 -8.53 -10.79
CA LEU A 116 -0.65 -9.59 -11.55
C LEU A 116 -0.73 -9.32 -13.04
N LEU A 117 -0.73 -8.04 -13.46
CA LEU A 117 -0.74 -7.61 -14.86
C LEU A 117 0.67 -7.26 -15.38
N GLY A 118 1.69 -7.29 -14.54
CA GLY A 118 3.08 -7.02 -14.92
C GLY A 118 3.43 -5.53 -15.05
N HIS A 119 2.71 -4.66 -14.34
CA HIS A 119 3.06 -3.26 -14.20
C HIS A 119 4.15 -3.04 -13.15
N ASP A 120 4.83 -1.88 -13.23
CA ASP A 120 5.88 -1.49 -12.29
C ASP A 120 5.35 -0.57 -11.19
N TRP A 121 4.27 0.16 -11.48
CA TRP A 121 3.65 1.14 -10.60
C TRP A 121 2.17 0.87 -10.39
N ALA A 122 1.71 1.11 -9.16
CA ALA A 122 0.30 1.15 -8.82
C ALA A 122 -0.11 2.57 -8.42
N PRO A 123 -1.33 3.03 -8.76
CA PRO A 123 -1.87 4.28 -8.25
C PRO A 123 -2.22 4.14 -6.77
N VAL A 124 -2.05 5.23 -6.02
CA VAL A 124 -2.61 5.34 -4.66
C VAL A 124 -4.11 5.59 -4.77
N VAL A 125 -4.91 4.73 -4.14
CA VAL A 125 -6.39 4.73 -4.22
C VAL A 125 -7.05 4.76 -2.84
N ASP A 126 -6.26 4.95 -1.79
CA ASP A 126 -6.75 5.20 -0.44
C ASP A 126 -7.25 6.65 -0.29
N ASP A 127 -8.00 6.91 0.78
CA ASP A 127 -8.44 8.22 1.28
C ASP A 127 -7.35 8.93 2.09
N TYR A 128 -6.15 8.38 2.10
CA TYR A 128 -4.95 8.95 2.68
C TYR A 128 -3.75 8.65 1.77
N LEU A 129 -2.68 9.44 1.87
CA LEU A 129 -1.42 9.18 1.17
C LEU A 129 -0.46 8.42 2.11
N PRO A 130 -0.12 7.14 1.85
CA PRO A 130 0.73 6.39 2.79
C PRO A 130 2.10 7.08 2.95
N SER A 131 2.41 7.48 4.19
CA SER A 131 3.52 8.40 4.50
C SER A 131 4.64 7.79 5.37
N VAL A 132 4.64 6.46 5.58
CA VAL A 132 5.74 5.75 6.29
C VAL A 132 7.09 6.08 5.65
N ALA A 133 7.14 6.12 4.32
CA ALA A 133 8.21 6.75 3.59
C ALA A 133 7.66 7.33 2.28
N LEU A 134 7.83 8.62 2.07
CA LEU A 134 7.23 9.36 0.95
C LEU A 134 8.26 10.30 0.34
N VAL A 135 8.36 10.28 -0.99
CA VAL A 135 9.17 11.22 -1.76
C VAL A 135 8.27 12.20 -2.48
N LEU A 136 8.57 13.49 -2.35
CA LEU A 136 7.93 14.57 -3.11
C LEU A 136 8.97 15.37 -3.91
N PRO A 137 8.58 16.00 -5.02
CA PRO A 137 9.34 17.11 -5.58
C PRO A 137 9.57 18.18 -4.51
N ALA A 138 10.79 18.73 -4.43
CA ALA A 138 11.16 19.65 -3.35
C ALA A 138 10.26 20.89 -3.26
N SER A 139 9.76 21.38 -4.41
CA SER A 139 8.81 22.50 -4.45
C SER A 139 7.49 22.17 -3.75
N ARG A 140 6.99 20.93 -3.91
CA ARG A 140 5.75 20.45 -3.31
C ARG A 140 5.89 20.18 -1.82
N ALA A 141 7.05 19.66 -1.40
CA ALA A 141 7.39 19.51 0.01
C ALA A 141 7.40 20.86 0.74
N ARG A 142 8.06 21.87 0.17
CA ARG A 142 8.14 23.22 0.78
C ARG A 142 6.77 23.87 0.96
N SER A 143 5.84 23.70 0.01
CA SER A 143 4.51 24.31 0.10
C SER A 143 3.56 23.60 1.06
N PHE A 144 3.87 22.38 1.50
CA PHE A 144 2.98 21.59 2.35
C PHE A 144 2.66 22.29 3.67
N ALA A 145 3.65 22.89 4.33
CA ALA A 145 3.40 23.44 5.66
C ALA A 145 2.60 24.75 5.66
N GLU A 146 2.68 25.53 4.58
CA GLU A 146 1.79 26.68 4.35
C GLU A 146 0.36 26.18 4.13
N TYR A 147 0.19 25.15 3.30
CA TYR A 147 -1.11 24.51 3.08
C TYR A 147 -1.70 23.95 4.38
N ALA A 148 -0.92 23.18 5.13
CA ALA A 148 -1.35 22.57 6.38
C ALA A 148 -1.76 23.64 7.41
N ALA A 149 -1.02 24.74 7.52
CA ALA A 149 -1.38 25.84 8.43
C ALA A 149 -2.72 26.52 8.06
N ALA A 150 -3.03 26.60 6.77
CA ALA A 150 -4.25 27.25 6.27
C ALA A 150 -5.49 26.35 6.30
N ASN A 151 -5.32 25.02 6.27
CA ASN A 151 -6.42 24.06 6.05
C ASN A 151 -6.63 23.07 7.22
N THR A 152 -5.90 23.22 8.34
CA THR A 152 -6.08 22.33 9.49
C THR A 152 -7.40 22.55 10.23
N VAL A 153 -8.15 21.46 10.36
CA VAL A 153 -9.15 21.26 11.41
C VAL A 153 -8.48 20.64 12.64
N ALA A 154 -9.04 20.81 13.84
CA ALA A 154 -8.62 20.04 15.00
C ALA A 154 -8.64 18.52 14.67
N ASP A 155 -7.60 17.79 15.07
CA ASP A 155 -7.40 16.35 14.85
C ASP A 155 -7.05 15.88 13.42
N ALA A 156 -6.68 16.78 12.51
CA ALA A 156 -6.22 16.39 11.16
C ALA A 156 -4.96 15.50 11.19
N THR A 157 -4.96 14.43 10.39
CA THR A 157 -3.79 13.55 10.17
C THR A 157 -2.93 14.05 9.01
N ASP A 158 -1.63 13.74 9.04
CA ASP A 158 -0.66 14.24 8.06
C ASP A 158 -0.88 13.64 6.66
N ASP A 159 -1.21 12.36 6.58
CA ASP A 159 -1.42 11.61 5.36
C ASP A 159 -2.67 12.04 4.56
N VAL A 160 -3.77 12.37 5.24
CA VAL A 160 -4.98 12.95 4.64
C VAL A 160 -4.70 14.39 4.18
N THR A 161 -4.06 15.20 5.03
CA THR A 161 -3.68 16.58 4.67
C THR A 161 -2.73 16.62 3.46
N LEU A 162 -1.79 15.66 3.37
CA LEU A 162 -0.91 15.50 2.21
C LEU A 162 -1.69 15.10 0.95
N LEU A 163 -2.68 14.22 1.07
CA LEU A 163 -3.50 13.79 -0.05
C LEU A 163 -4.26 14.98 -0.66
N ASP A 164 -4.83 15.84 0.19
CA ASP A 164 -5.59 17.03 -0.19
C ASP A 164 -4.71 18.14 -0.77
N HIS A 165 -3.48 18.28 -0.27
CA HIS A 165 -2.49 19.22 -0.82
C HIS A 165 -2.05 18.87 -2.25
N LEU A 166 -1.91 17.58 -2.53
CA LEU A 166 -1.25 17.07 -3.75
C LEU A 166 -2.24 16.71 -4.86
N THR A 167 -3.31 17.47 -5.05
CA THR A 167 -4.38 17.14 -6.03
C THR A 167 -3.95 17.21 -7.50
N ASP A 168 -2.86 17.90 -7.80
CA ASP A 168 -2.43 18.22 -9.16
C ASP A 168 -1.24 17.38 -9.66
N ILE A 169 -0.81 16.37 -8.90
CA ILE A 169 0.28 15.45 -9.29
C ILE A 169 -0.13 13.99 -9.12
N GLU A 170 0.54 13.11 -9.87
CA GLU A 170 0.35 11.67 -9.73
C GLU A 170 0.78 11.18 -8.33
N LYS A 171 0.01 10.26 -7.76
CA LYS A 171 0.31 9.59 -6.49
C LYS A 171 0.51 8.12 -6.78
N LEU A 172 1.74 7.65 -6.60
CA LEU A 172 2.16 6.33 -7.06
C LEU A 172 2.88 5.57 -5.96
N THR A 173 2.82 4.26 -6.05
CA THR A 173 3.68 3.37 -5.27
C THR A 173 4.32 2.34 -6.20
N PRO A 174 5.61 2.01 -6.04
CA PRO A 174 6.21 0.93 -6.82
C PRO A 174 5.62 -0.41 -6.40
N VAL A 175 5.43 -1.30 -7.37
CA VAL A 175 4.82 -2.62 -7.15
C VAL A 175 5.63 -3.45 -6.15
N VAL A 176 6.95 -3.43 -6.26
CA VAL A 176 7.83 -3.92 -5.19
C VAL A 176 8.20 -2.72 -4.34
N GLN A 177 7.98 -2.79 -3.04
CA GLN A 177 8.12 -1.67 -2.12
C GLN A 177 9.45 -1.77 -1.37
N PRO A 178 10.25 -0.68 -1.30
CA PRO A 178 11.53 -0.70 -0.61
C PRO A 178 11.43 -0.46 0.91
N VAL A 179 10.21 -0.31 1.44
CA VAL A 179 9.96 -0.07 2.87
C VAL A 179 8.94 -1.05 3.41
N ASP A 180 9.23 -1.61 4.59
CA ASP A 180 8.27 -2.30 5.45
C ASP A 180 8.13 -1.54 6.78
N HIS A 181 7.23 -1.99 7.65
CA HIS A 181 6.90 -1.34 8.92
C HIS A 181 7.32 -2.23 10.10
N ALA A 182 8.07 -1.69 11.07
CA ALA A 182 8.60 -2.46 12.20
C ALA A 182 7.53 -2.83 13.25
N ASN A 183 6.36 -2.19 13.19
CA ASN A 183 5.22 -2.44 14.08
C ASN A 183 5.50 -2.32 15.59
N PRO A 184 6.22 -1.29 16.08
CA PRO A 184 6.26 -1.00 17.51
C PRO A 184 4.88 -0.53 18.02
N PRO A 185 4.62 -0.61 19.34
CA PRO A 185 3.41 -0.07 19.96
C PRO A 185 3.16 1.38 19.52
N SER A 186 1.94 1.66 19.09
CA SER A 186 1.54 2.94 18.50
C SER A 186 1.52 4.06 19.55
N LEU A 187 2.11 5.20 19.19
CA LEU A 187 2.07 6.39 20.04
C LEU A 187 0.75 7.17 19.95
N VAL A 188 -0.03 6.93 18.90
CA VAL A 188 -1.31 7.60 18.62
C VAL A 188 -2.52 6.65 18.73
N GLY A 189 -2.36 5.49 19.39
CA GLY A 189 -3.48 4.58 19.68
C GLY A 189 -3.90 3.61 18.55
N ASN A 190 -3.15 3.53 17.46
CA ASN A 190 -3.43 2.62 16.33
C ASN A 190 -3.11 1.13 16.60
N ASP A 191 -2.81 0.72 17.83
CA ASP A 191 -2.52 -0.68 18.17
C ASP A 191 -3.68 -1.63 17.86
N VAL A 192 -4.91 -1.12 17.92
CA VAL A 192 -6.13 -1.86 17.61
C VAL A 192 -6.20 -2.34 16.15
N MET A 193 -5.37 -1.77 15.26
CA MET A 193 -5.35 -2.09 13.84
C MET A 193 -4.58 -3.38 13.53
N GLY A 194 -3.75 -3.88 14.46
CA GLY A 194 -2.82 -4.97 14.22
C GLY A 194 -1.58 -4.53 13.42
N PRO A 195 -0.70 -5.47 13.02
CA PRO A 195 0.49 -5.17 12.23
C PRO A 195 0.15 -4.59 10.85
N ARG A 196 0.95 -3.63 10.39
CA ARG A 196 0.76 -2.81 9.19
C ARG A 196 1.94 -2.99 8.23
N ASN A 197 2.21 -4.23 7.83
CA ASN A 197 3.31 -4.53 6.92
C ASN A 197 3.04 -4.03 5.50
N SER A 198 4.08 -3.99 4.67
CA SER A 198 4.01 -3.64 3.26
C SER A 198 3.28 -4.72 2.45
N ALA A 199 2.51 -4.28 1.45
CA ALA A 199 1.81 -5.15 0.51
C ALA A 199 2.76 -6.03 -0.32
N ASN A 200 3.99 -5.58 -0.58
CA ASN A 200 4.96 -6.32 -1.39
C ASN A 200 6.41 -5.84 -1.16
N TYR A 201 6.91 -6.02 0.07
CA TYR A 201 8.29 -5.67 0.42
C TYR A 201 9.31 -6.59 -0.26
N GLY A 202 10.41 -6.02 -0.74
CA GLY A 202 11.52 -6.80 -1.30
C GLY A 202 12.73 -5.95 -1.69
N PRO A 203 13.89 -6.56 -1.99
CA PRO A 203 15.11 -5.85 -2.37
C PRO A 203 15.08 -5.32 -3.82
N LEU A 204 16.06 -4.47 -4.15
CA LEU A 204 16.32 -4.06 -5.54
C LEU A 204 16.66 -5.29 -6.41
N GLY A 205 16.09 -5.38 -7.62
CA GLY A 205 16.33 -6.49 -8.55
C GLY A 205 15.36 -7.67 -8.42
N ALA A 206 14.42 -7.65 -7.47
CA ALA A 206 13.29 -8.58 -7.43
C ALA A 206 12.28 -8.30 -8.56
N GLY A 207 12.70 -8.48 -9.82
CA GLY A 207 11.84 -8.42 -11.00
C GLY A 207 11.39 -7.03 -11.46
N ALA A 208 11.96 -5.94 -10.96
CA ALA A 208 11.55 -4.57 -11.33
C ALA A 208 12.51 -3.94 -12.36
N SER A 209 11.96 -3.48 -13.49
CA SER A 209 12.64 -2.58 -14.42
C SER A 209 12.14 -1.15 -14.18
N VAL A 210 12.63 -0.52 -13.11
CA VAL A 210 12.27 0.87 -12.79
C VAL A 210 13.10 1.80 -13.68
N GLY A 211 12.62 2.04 -14.90
CA GLY A 211 13.22 2.97 -15.85
C GLY A 211 12.17 3.88 -16.49
N SER A 212 12.56 4.80 -17.37
CA SER A 212 11.64 5.75 -18.03
C SER A 212 10.55 5.12 -18.90
N GLY A 213 10.66 3.82 -19.21
CA GLY A 213 9.64 3.02 -19.91
C GLY A 213 8.78 2.15 -18.99
N SER A 214 8.89 2.31 -17.66
CA SER A 214 8.13 1.54 -16.69
C SER A 214 6.63 1.80 -16.84
N SER A 215 5.82 0.75 -16.75
CA SER A 215 4.37 0.87 -16.96
C SER A 215 3.62 1.08 -15.65
N THR A 216 2.48 1.77 -15.72
CA THR A 216 1.61 2.05 -14.57
C THR A 216 0.28 1.39 -14.78
N LEU A 217 -0.23 0.72 -13.74
CA LEU A 217 -1.59 0.23 -13.73
C LEU A 217 -2.56 1.42 -13.90
N PRO A 218 -3.47 1.41 -14.89
CA PRO A 218 -4.55 2.39 -14.94
C PRO A 218 -5.36 2.37 -13.65
N THR A 219 -5.80 3.53 -13.17
CA THR A 219 -6.68 3.61 -12.00
C THR A 219 -7.91 2.70 -12.19
N PRO A 220 -8.10 1.68 -11.33
CA PRO A 220 -9.24 0.79 -11.46
C PRO A 220 -10.57 1.52 -11.26
N SER A 221 -11.62 1.08 -11.95
CA SER A 221 -13.01 1.53 -11.71
C SER A 221 -13.60 0.93 -10.44
N ALA A 222 -13.01 -0.16 -9.94
CA ALA A 222 -13.38 -0.85 -8.72
C ALA A 222 -12.13 -1.37 -8.00
N VAL A 223 -12.10 -1.29 -6.67
CA VAL A 223 -11.01 -1.80 -5.83
C VAL A 223 -11.59 -2.73 -4.78
N PRO A 224 -11.36 -4.05 -4.90
CA PRO A 224 -11.74 -5.01 -3.87
C PRO A 224 -10.93 -4.76 -2.60
N TYR A 225 -11.59 -4.93 -1.46
CA TYR A 225 -11.00 -4.63 -0.17
C TYR A 225 -11.60 -5.55 0.89
N PHE A 226 -10.73 -6.23 1.64
CA PHE A 226 -11.14 -6.92 2.85
C PHE A 226 -11.21 -5.88 3.98
N CYS A 227 -12.41 -5.60 4.45
CA CYS A 227 -12.62 -4.71 5.58
C CYS A 227 -12.16 -5.41 6.86
N TRP A 228 -10.88 -5.27 7.20
CA TRP A 228 -10.30 -5.85 8.42
C TRP A 228 -10.92 -5.30 9.72
N TRP A 229 -11.71 -4.22 9.66
CA TRP A 229 -12.50 -3.77 10.80
C TRP A 229 -13.75 -4.62 11.02
N GLU A 230 -14.50 -4.88 9.96
CA GLU A 230 -15.79 -5.58 9.98
C GLU A 230 -15.67 -7.07 9.63
N GLN A 231 -14.49 -7.49 9.17
CA GLN A 231 -14.13 -8.85 8.74
C GLN A 231 -14.97 -9.35 7.55
N LEU A 232 -15.15 -8.51 6.52
CA LEU A 232 -15.95 -8.82 5.34
C LEU A 232 -15.38 -8.21 4.04
N ALA A 233 -15.68 -8.85 2.91
CA ALA A 233 -15.31 -8.44 1.58
C ALA A 233 -16.22 -7.32 1.07
N VAL A 234 -15.62 -6.19 0.69
CA VAL A 234 -16.29 -5.07 0.03
C VAL A 234 -15.56 -4.66 -1.22
N VAL A 235 -16.22 -3.81 -2.00
CA VAL A 235 -15.63 -3.14 -3.16
C VAL A 235 -15.85 -1.65 -3.02
N TYR A 236 -14.80 -0.90 -3.35
CA TYR A 236 -14.89 0.54 -3.56
C TYR A 236 -15.00 0.77 -5.07
N THR A 237 -16.15 1.26 -5.52
CA THR A 237 -16.41 1.54 -6.93
C THR A 237 -16.32 3.05 -7.15
N ARG A 238 -15.75 3.49 -8.27
CA ARG A 238 -15.63 4.92 -8.60
C ARG A 238 -17.01 5.59 -8.59
N ASP A 239 -17.10 6.71 -7.88
CA ASP A 239 -18.30 7.53 -7.77
C ASP A 239 -17.89 8.99 -7.57
N ASP A 240 -18.02 9.81 -8.60
CA ASP A 240 -17.62 11.23 -8.58
C ASP A 240 -18.50 12.07 -7.63
N SER A 241 -19.62 11.52 -7.15
CA SER A 241 -20.46 12.18 -6.14
C SER A 241 -20.03 11.89 -4.70
N ALA A 242 -19.17 10.89 -4.49
CA ALA A 242 -18.65 10.55 -3.17
C ALA A 242 -17.50 11.49 -2.77
N PRO A 243 -17.36 11.87 -1.47
CA PRO A 243 -16.34 12.82 -1.02
C PRO A 243 -14.89 12.43 -1.36
N ASP A 244 -14.55 11.14 -1.30
CA ASP A 244 -13.24 10.59 -1.65
C ASP A 244 -13.21 9.98 -3.08
N GLY A 245 -14.30 10.14 -3.85
CA GLY A 245 -14.45 9.59 -5.19
C GLY A 245 -14.78 8.10 -5.24
N TRP A 246 -15.13 7.48 -4.10
CA TRP A 246 -15.43 6.06 -4.02
C TRP A 246 -16.73 5.75 -3.26
N ARG A 247 -17.59 4.94 -3.86
CA ARG A 247 -18.73 4.33 -3.20
C ARG A 247 -18.35 2.94 -2.70
N ARG A 248 -18.56 2.70 -1.41
CA ARG A 248 -18.36 1.40 -0.78
C ARG A 248 -19.63 0.55 -0.90
N GLY A 249 -19.48 -0.73 -1.26
CA GLY A 249 -20.57 -1.70 -1.26
C GLY A 249 -20.10 -3.13 -0.99
N PRO A 250 -20.99 -4.07 -0.64
CA PRO A 250 -20.66 -5.49 -0.48
C PRO A 250 -20.09 -6.09 -1.76
N ALA A 251 -19.09 -6.97 -1.64
CA ALA A 251 -18.49 -7.61 -2.82
C ALA A 251 -19.48 -8.52 -3.57
N GLU A 252 -20.39 -9.20 -2.87
CA GLU A 252 -21.42 -10.05 -3.46
C GLU A 252 -22.35 -9.24 -4.39
N GLU A 253 -22.74 -8.03 -4.00
CA GLU A 253 -23.58 -7.15 -4.83
C GLU A 253 -22.84 -6.72 -6.10
N THR A 254 -21.56 -6.32 -5.97
CA THR A 254 -20.75 -5.92 -7.13
C THR A 254 -20.50 -7.09 -8.09
N LEU A 255 -20.33 -8.32 -7.58
CA LEU A 255 -20.21 -9.52 -8.41
C LEU A 255 -21.53 -9.83 -9.13
N LEU A 256 -22.66 -9.70 -8.44
CA LEU A 256 -23.98 -9.92 -9.01
C LEU A 256 -24.29 -8.91 -10.12
N GLU A 257 -23.94 -7.63 -9.95
CA GLU A 257 -24.04 -6.59 -10.98
C GLU A 257 -23.24 -6.94 -12.24
N ARG A 258 -22.19 -7.76 -12.10
CA ARG A 258 -21.36 -8.29 -13.20
C ARG A 258 -21.89 -9.62 -13.77
N GLY A 259 -23.08 -10.07 -13.33
CA GLY A 259 -23.65 -11.35 -13.75
C GLY A 259 -22.98 -12.58 -13.10
N ILE A 260 -22.17 -12.40 -12.05
CA ILE A 260 -21.51 -13.49 -11.34
C ILE A 260 -22.29 -13.77 -10.06
N GLY A 261 -23.01 -14.89 -10.04
CA GLY A 261 -23.82 -15.29 -8.89
C GLY A 261 -23.01 -15.92 -7.75
N ARG A 262 -23.76 -16.25 -6.70
CA ARG A 262 -23.21 -16.88 -5.48
C ARG A 262 -22.62 -18.26 -5.75
N GLU A 263 -23.24 -19.09 -6.58
CA GLU A 263 -22.74 -20.44 -6.86
C GLU A 263 -21.43 -20.39 -7.67
N GLU A 264 -21.30 -19.43 -8.58
CA GLU A 264 -20.07 -19.18 -9.34
C GLU A 264 -18.90 -18.73 -8.45
N THR A 265 -19.21 -18.12 -7.31
CA THR A 265 -18.20 -17.69 -6.32
C THR A 265 -17.91 -18.77 -5.28
N VAL A 266 -18.95 -19.38 -4.70
CA VAL A 266 -18.86 -20.32 -3.56
C VAL A 266 -18.56 -21.75 -4.01
N GLY A 267 -19.04 -22.18 -5.17
CA GLY A 267 -18.74 -23.52 -5.71
C GLY A 267 -17.23 -23.76 -5.83
N PRO A 268 -16.49 -22.89 -6.54
CA PRO A 268 -15.04 -23.01 -6.66
C PRO A 268 -14.28 -22.84 -5.33
N LEU A 269 -14.83 -22.11 -4.36
CA LEU A 269 -14.27 -22.06 -3.00
C LEU A 269 -14.28 -23.45 -2.35
N ARG A 270 -15.40 -24.17 -2.41
CA ARG A 270 -15.52 -25.51 -1.83
C ARG A 270 -14.46 -26.45 -2.43
N GLU A 271 -14.34 -26.46 -3.76
CA GLU A 271 -13.33 -27.25 -4.49
C GLU A 271 -11.90 -26.88 -4.06
N ALA A 272 -11.61 -25.58 -3.92
CA ALA A 272 -10.28 -25.12 -3.53
C ALA A 272 -9.94 -25.48 -2.07
N LEU A 273 -10.92 -25.47 -1.16
CA LEU A 273 -10.74 -25.88 0.23
C LEU A 273 -10.50 -27.38 0.39
N ASP A 274 -11.10 -28.22 -0.47
CA ASP A 274 -10.94 -29.68 -0.44
C ASP A 274 -9.50 -30.11 -0.78
N VAL A 275 -8.81 -29.33 -1.61
CA VAL A 275 -7.42 -29.60 -2.02
C VAL A 275 -6.39 -28.71 -1.32
N LEU A 276 -6.82 -27.87 -0.38
CA LEU A 276 -5.93 -26.95 0.33
C LEU A 276 -4.96 -27.73 1.23
N PRO A 277 -3.63 -27.57 1.06
CA PRO A 277 -2.65 -28.18 1.95
C PRO A 277 -2.88 -27.76 3.41
N HIS A 278 -2.76 -28.72 4.33
CA HIS A 278 -2.92 -28.49 5.77
C HIS A 278 -4.27 -27.86 6.17
N ARG A 279 -5.34 -28.16 5.43
CA ARG A 279 -6.71 -27.63 5.67
C ARG A 279 -7.16 -27.69 7.13
N SER A 280 -6.90 -28.78 7.85
CA SER A 280 -7.26 -28.91 9.27
C SER A 280 -6.57 -27.87 10.14
N LEU A 281 -5.27 -27.64 9.94
CA LEU A 281 -4.49 -26.64 10.66
C LEU A 281 -5.00 -25.22 10.36
N VAL A 282 -5.37 -24.95 9.10
CA VAL A 282 -5.95 -23.67 8.71
C VAL A 282 -7.29 -23.46 9.42
N HIS A 283 -8.18 -24.47 9.39
CA HIS A 283 -9.51 -24.40 9.99
C HIS A 283 -9.47 -24.17 11.50
N ASP A 284 -8.50 -24.76 12.21
CA ASP A 284 -8.30 -24.54 13.65
C ASP A 284 -8.00 -23.08 14.00
N ARG A 285 -7.55 -22.27 13.03
CA ARG A 285 -7.07 -20.89 13.24
C ARG A 285 -7.88 -19.83 12.52
N VAL A 286 -8.49 -20.18 11.39
CA VAL A 286 -9.27 -19.28 10.56
C VAL A 286 -10.59 -19.97 10.26
N SER A 287 -11.69 -19.36 10.70
CA SER A 287 -13.02 -19.91 10.45
C SER A 287 -13.35 -19.93 8.96
N ASP A 288 -14.21 -20.85 8.55
CA ASP A 288 -14.64 -20.96 7.15
C ASP A 288 -15.38 -19.72 6.65
N VAL A 289 -16.02 -18.96 7.55
CA VAL A 289 -16.63 -17.66 7.25
C VAL A 289 -15.54 -16.67 6.81
N LEU A 290 -14.46 -16.53 7.59
CA LEU A 290 -13.36 -15.63 7.25
C LEU A 290 -12.62 -16.07 5.98
N LEU A 291 -12.48 -17.38 5.76
CA LEU A 291 -11.91 -17.91 4.52
C LEU A 291 -12.77 -17.58 3.31
N ALA A 292 -14.10 -17.61 3.44
CA ALA A 292 -15.01 -17.20 2.39
C ALA A 292 -14.88 -15.70 2.06
N GLU A 293 -14.67 -14.84 3.06
CA GLU A 293 -14.46 -13.41 2.85
C GLU A 293 -13.09 -13.10 2.22
N VAL A 294 -12.03 -13.81 2.62
CA VAL A 294 -10.71 -13.73 1.98
C VAL A 294 -10.78 -14.21 0.52
N TRP A 295 -11.45 -15.34 0.28
CA TRP A 295 -11.71 -15.86 -1.05
C TRP A 295 -12.48 -14.86 -1.89
N THR A 296 -13.59 -14.32 -1.39
CA THR A 296 -14.44 -13.37 -2.12
C THR A 296 -13.65 -12.11 -2.48
N THR A 297 -12.82 -11.58 -1.58
CA THR A 297 -11.93 -10.44 -1.88
C THR A 297 -10.97 -10.76 -3.03
N ALA A 298 -10.29 -11.91 -2.98
CA ALA A 298 -9.34 -12.33 -4.00
C ALA A 298 -10.02 -12.70 -5.34
N PHE A 299 -11.20 -13.30 -5.29
CA PHE A 299 -12.03 -13.61 -6.45
C PHE A 299 -12.48 -12.32 -7.14
N THR A 300 -12.98 -11.35 -6.39
CA THR A 300 -13.37 -10.05 -6.96
C THR A 300 -12.17 -9.30 -7.54
N LEU A 301 -10.97 -9.45 -6.97
CA LEU A 301 -9.73 -8.95 -7.59
C LEU A 301 -9.53 -9.57 -8.98
N GLY A 302 -9.69 -10.87 -9.12
CA GLY A 302 -9.69 -11.55 -10.42
C GLY A 302 -10.72 -11.01 -11.41
N ALA A 303 -11.95 -10.79 -10.95
CA ALA A 303 -13.03 -10.26 -11.78
C ALA A 303 -12.76 -8.83 -12.26
N VAL A 304 -12.24 -7.95 -11.38
CA VAL A 304 -11.85 -6.58 -11.74
C VAL A 304 -10.67 -6.56 -12.70
N LEU A 305 -9.71 -7.48 -12.55
CA LEU A 305 -8.56 -7.59 -13.45
C LEU A 305 -8.95 -7.92 -14.89
N HIS A 306 -10.07 -8.63 -15.09
CA HIS A 306 -10.59 -8.90 -16.43
C HIS A 306 -10.91 -7.59 -17.18
N ASP A 307 -11.54 -6.61 -16.52
CA ASP A 307 -11.91 -5.32 -17.12
C ASP A 307 -10.70 -4.47 -17.51
N LEU A 308 -9.62 -4.57 -16.72
CA LEU A 308 -8.39 -3.82 -16.94
C LEU A 308 -7.60 -4.35 -18.15
N GLY A 309 -7.94 -5.56 -18.62
CA GLY A 309 -7.27 -6.22 -19.72
C GLY A 309 -5.88 -6.73 -19.35
N GLY A 310 -5.40 -7.70 -20.13
CA GLY A 310 -4.07 -8.29 -19.95
C GLY A 310 -4.11 -9.69 -19.33
N ALA A 311 -2.97 -10.37 -19.41
CA ALA A 311 -2.82 -11.74 -18.93
C ALA A 311 -2.50 -11.73 -17.42
N VAL A 312 -3.49 -12.12 -16.62
CA VAL A 312 -3.36 -12.36 -15.19
C VAL A 312 -2.39 -13.52 -14.95
N ASP A 313 -1.29 -13.24 -14.26
CA ASP A 313 -0.26 -14.24 -13.96
C ASP A 313 0.13 -14.18 -12.48
N PRO A 314 -0.53 -14.97 -11.62
CA PRO A 314 -0.14 -15.08 -10.22
C PRO A 314 1.22 -15.73 -10.03
N GLY A 315 1.79 -16.34 -11.09
CA GLY A 315 3.11 -16.95 -11.08
C GLY A 315 4.26 -15.95 -11.16
N ARG A 316 4.03 -14.67 -11.52
CA ARG A 316 5.12 -13.66 -11.53
C ARG A 316 5.69 -13.45 -10.13
N PRO A 317 7.02 -13.34 -9.94
CA PRO A 317 7.58 -13.20 -8.60
C PRO A 317 6.98 -12.04 -7.78
N PRO A 318 6.80 -10.81 -8.32
CA PRO A 318 6.11 -9.74 -7.59
C PRO A 318 4.65 -10.06 -7.27
N ALA A 319 3.95 -10.76 -8.17
CA ALA A 319 2.54 -11.15 -7.96
C ALA A 319 2.41 -12.19 -6.84
N ARG A 320 3.27 -13.21 -6.82
CA ARG A 320 3.29 -14.22 -5.74
C ARG A 320 3.52 -13.57 -4.39
N SER A 321 4.54 -12.71 -4.29
CA SER A 321 4.85 -12.00 -3.04
C SER A 321 3.70 -11.09 -2.60
N ALA A 322 3.12 -10.31 -3.53
CA ALA A 322 2.01 -9.42 -3.21
C ALA A 322 0.72 -10.18 -2.82
N LEU A 323 0.43 -11.33 -3.43
CA LEU A 323 -0.74 -12.14 -3.08
C LEU A 323 -0.57 -12.84 -1.73
N ALA A 324 0.64 -13.26 -1.38
CA ALA A 324 0.93 -13.88 -0.08
C ALA A 324 0.64 -12.94 1.11
N THR A 325 0.60 -11.62 0.90
CA THR A 325 0.28 -10.64 1.94
C THR A 325 -1.23 -10.38 2.10
N LEU A 326 -2.09 -10.84 1.18
CA LEU A 326 -3.53 -10.55 1.21
C LEU A 326 -4.19 -11.12 2.47
N ALA A 327 -4.05 -12.42 2.70
CA ALA A 327 -4.66 -13.08 3.85
C ALA A 327 -4.12 -12.58 5.21
N PRO A 328 -2.81 -12.47 5.45
CA PRO A 328 -2.33 -11.94 6.72
C PRO A 328 -2.72 -10.48 6.94
N GLY A 329 -2.74 -9.64 5.88
CA GLY A 329 -3.23 -8.26 5.97
C GLY A 329 -4.72 -8.17 6.33
N ALA A 330 -5.55 -9.04 5.75
CA ALA A 330 -6.97 -9.16 6.06
C ALA A 330 -7.24 -9.62 7.50
N LEU A 331 -6.49 -10.62 7.95
CA LEU A 331 -6.73 -11.36 9.20
C LEU A 331 -5.91 -10.84 10.40
N ARG A 332 -5.17 -9.74 10.23
CA ARG A 332 -4.24 -9.16 11.22
C ARG A 332 -4.81 -8.85 12.61
N ARG A 333 -6.14 -8.72 12.74
CA ARG A 333 -6.84 -8.48 14.01
C ARG A 333 -7.40 -9.72 14.68
N VAL A 334 -7.49 -10.83 13.95
CA VAL A 334 -8.17 -12.06 14.41
C VAL A 334 -7.19 -13.21 14.57
N VAL A 335 -6.14 -13.26 13.73
CA VAL A 335 -5.05 -14.23 13.85
C VAL A 335 -3.94 -13.62 14.70
N PRO A 336 -3.39 -14.36 15.70
CA PRO A 336 -2.24 -13.89 16.47
C PRO A 336 -1.04 -13.55 15.58
N VAL A 337 -0.34 -12.44 15.88
CA VAL A 337 0.74 -11.88 15.03
C VAL A 337 1.80 -12.90 14.61
N GLN A 338 2.20 -13.80 15.51
CA GLN A 338 3.22 -14.82 15.26
C GLN A 338 2.79 -15.88 14.23
N TRP A 339 1.49 -15.96 13.91
CA TRP A 339 0.94 -16.87 12.91
C TRP A 339 0.70 -16.22 11.56
N LEU A 340 0.73 -14.89 11.45
CA LEU A 340 0.47 -14.19 10.19
C LEU A 340 1.41 -14.63 9.04
N PRO A 341 2.73 -14.82 9.24
CA PRO A 341 3.59 -15.34 8.18
C PRO A 341 3.15 -16.72 7.66
N ALA A 342 2.85 -17.64 8.58
CA ALA A 342 2.39 -18.99 8.23
C ALA A 342 1.01 -18.96 7.54
N VAL A 343 0.10 -18.06 7.94
CA VAL A 343 -1.18 -17.86 7.27
C VAL A 343 -0.99 -17.40 5.82
N GLY A 344 -0.04 -16.49 5.57
CA GLY A 344 0.31 -16.08 4.21
C GLY A 344 0.78 -17.25 3.34
N GLU A 345 1.69 -18.09 3.85
CA GLU A 345 2.19 -19.27 3.13
C GLU A 345 1.09 -20.30 2.88
N LEU A 346 0.29 -20.63 3.91
CA LEU A 346 -0.75 -21.66 3.82
C LEU A 346 -1.92 -21.25 2.94
N LEU A 347 -2.28 -19.97 2.89
CA LEU A 347 -3.41 -19.46 2.10
C LEU A 347 -3.01 -18.93 0.72
N ALA A 348 -1.72 -18.82 0.40
CA ALA A 348 -1.27 -18.37 -0.92
C ALA A 348 -1.90 -19.16 -2.09
N PRO A 349 -1.99 -20.51 -2.06
CA PRO A 349 -2.65 -21.27 -3.12
C PRO A 349 -4.15 -20.95 -3.25
N LEU A 350 -4.84 -20.75 -2.12
CA LEU A 350 -6.26 -20.39 -2.08
C LEU A 350 -6.50 -19.03 -2.74
N VAL A 351 -5.71 -18.03 -2.35
CA VAL A 351 -5.79 -16.66 -2.87
C VAL A 351 -5.48 -16.61 -4.37
N ALA A 352 -4.41 -17.28 -4.82
CA ALA A 352 -4.06 -17.33 -6.24
C ALA A 352 -5.15 -18.02 -7.07
N THR A 353 -5.71 -19.11 -6.56
CA THR A 353 -6.83 -19.83 -7.21
C THR A 353 -8.07 -18.94 -7.32
N ALA A 354 -8.42 -18.22 -6.24
CA ALA A 354 -9.55 -17.30 -6.23
C ALA A 354 -9.43 -16.22 -7.32
N VAL A 355 -8.24 -15.59 -7.44
CA VAL A 355 -7.97 -14.60 -8.49
C VAL A 355 -8.18 -15.17 -9.89
N LEU A 356 -7.64 -16.37 -10.17
CA LEU A 356 -7.81 -17.00 -11.47
C LEU A 356 -9.28 -17.32 -11.76
N ARG A 357 -10.00 -17.89 -10.78
CA ARG A 357 -11.43 -18.21 -10.91
C ARG A 357 -12.30 -16.98 -11.11
N GLY A 358 -11.98 -15.88 -10.43
CA GLY A 358 -12.67 -14.61 -10.61
C GLY A 358 -12.50 -14.04 -12.01
N SER A 359 -11.28 -14.10 -12.56
CA SER A 359 -11.00 -13.67 -13.93
C SER A 359 -11.72 -14.54 -14.97
N GLU A 360 -11.72 -15.87 -14.77
CA GLU A 360 -12.48 -16.81 -15.62
C GLU A 360 -13.99 -16.55 -15.58
N ALA A 361 -14.55 -16.30 -14.39
CA ALA A 361 -15.98 -16.03 -14.22
C ALA A 361 -16.39 -14.73 -14.92
N ALA A 362 -15.60 -13.66 -14.78
CA ALA A 362 -15.85 -12.41 -15.48
C ALA A 362 -15.80 -12.57 -17.01
N GLY A 363 -14.84 -13.33 -17.55
CA GLY A 363 -14.78 -13.62 -18.98
C GLY A 363 -15.98 -14.40 -19.51
N LYS A 364 -16.53 -15.33 -18.71
CA LYS A 364 -17.77 -16.04 -19.06
C LYS A 364 -18.99 -15.14 -19.02
N ALA A 365 -19.09 -14.25 -18.03
CA ALA A 365 -20.22 -13.34 -17.89
C ALA A 365 -20.25 -12.24 -18.97
N ALA A 366 -19.09 -11.91 -19.55
CA ALA A 366 -18.96 -10.95 -20.64
C ALA A 366 -19.19 -11.56 -22.05
N SER A 367 -19.27 -12.90 -22.16
CA SER A 367 -19.51 -13.64 -23.41
C SER A 367 -20.99 -13.94 -23.61
#